data_AF-A0A352JP06-F1
#
_entry.id   AF-A0A352JP06-F1
#
_cell.length_a   1.000
_cell.length_b   1.000
_cell.length_c   1.000
_cell.angle_alpha   90.00
_cell.angle_beta   90.00
_cell.angle_gamma   90.00
#
_symmetry.space_group_name_H-M   'P 1'
#
loop_
_entity.id
_entity.type
_entity.pdbx_description
1 polymer ?
#
loop_
_entity_poly.entity_id
_entity_poly.type
_entity_poly.pdbx_seq_one_letter_code
_entity_poly.pdbx_strand_id
1 'polypeptide(L)' 'MKTDFEIIAVGGGHAGIEAALAAARMGHSVAMITMSKAAIGRMSCNPAVGGLAKGQLVVEIDS' A
#
# COMPACT_ATOMS: atom_id res chain seq x y z
N MET A 1 -3.29 5.37 -24.83
CA MET A 1 -2.98 5.01 -23.44
C MET A 1 -3.35 6.21 -22.59
N LYS A 2 -4.29 6.09 -21.64
CA LYS A 2 -4.55 7.19 -20.69
C LYS A 2 -3.29 7.33 -19.84
N THR A 3 -2.68 8.51 -19.85
CA THR A 3 -1.47 8.81 -19.06
C THR A 3 -1.80 9.65 -17.83
N ASP A 4 -3.05 10.09 -17.71
CA ASP A 4 -3.55 10.86 -16.59
C ASP A 4 -4.01 9.89 -15.48
N PHE A 5 -3.39 10.05 -14.31
CA PHE A 5 -3.83 9.46 -13.06
C PHE A 5 -4.07 10.60 -12.08
N GLU A 6 -5.16 10.53 -11.32
CA GLU A 6 -5.44 11.48 -10.25
C GLU A 6 -4.43 11.32 -9.11
N ILE A 7 -3.97 10.09 -8.86
CA ILE A 7 -3.08 9.77 -7.74
C ILE A 7 -1.97 8.83 -8.24
N ILE A 8 -0.72 9.12 -7.84
CA ILE A 8 0.43 8.25 -8.10
C ILE A 8 1.08 7.88 -6.77
N ALA A 9 1.01 6.60 -6.40
CA ALA A 9 1.72 6.04 -5.26
C ALA A 9 3.15 5.66 -5.65
N VAL A 10 4.15 6.30 -5.02
CA VAL A 10 5.56 6.03 -5.28
C VAL A 10 6.10 5.05 -4.23
N GLY A 11 6.25 3.80 -4.64
CA GLY A 11 6.77 2.69 -3.84
C GLY A 11 5.72 1.61 -3.56
N GLY A 12 6.09 0.35 -3.79
CA GLY A 12 5.23 -0.82 -3.51
C GLY A 12 5.40 -1.43 -2.12
N GLY A 13 5.79 -0.62 -1.12
CA GLY A 13 5.88 -1.06 0.28
C GLY A 13 4.52 -1.06 0.97
N HIS A 14 4.45 -1.49 2.24
CA HIS A 14 3.21 -1.57 3.02
C HIS A 14 2.38 -0.27 2.96
N ALA A 15 3.01 0.88 3.21
CA ALA A 15 2.31 2.17 3.15
C ALA A 15 1.83 2.54 1.73
N GLY A 16 2.62 2.24 0.70
CA GLY A 16 2.25 2.53 -0.69
C GLY A 16 1.12 1.64 -1.20
N ILE A 17 1.05 0.39 -0.73
CA ILE A 17 -0.06 -0.53 -0.99
C ILE A 17 -1.35 0.03 -0.39
N GLU A 18 -1.36 0.36 0.90
CA GLU A 18 -2.56 0.90 1.55
C GLU A 18 -3.01 2.22 0.93
N ALA A 19 -2.08 3.14 0.64
CA ALA A 19 -2.38 4.41 -0.01
C ALA A 19 -3.00 4.20 -1.41
N ALA A 20 -2.41 3.33 -2.23
CA ALA A 20 -2.89 3.07 -3.58
C ALA A 20 -4.26 2.37 -3.57
N LEU A 21 -4.44 1.38 -2.69
CA LEU A 21 -5.70 0.63 -2.57
C LEU A 21 -6.83 1.50 -2.03
N ALA A 22 -6.57 2.32 -1.01
CA ALA A 22 -7.58 3.24 -0.47
C ALA A 22 -8.06 4.20 -1.56
N ALA A 23 -7.14 4.87 -2.26
CA ALA A 23 -7.46 5.79 -3.35
C ALA A 23 -8.24 5.11 -4.50
N ALA A 24 -7.84 3.90 -4.89
CA ALA A 24 -8.52 3.15 -5.94
C ALA A 24 -9.93 2.71 -5.51
N ARG A 25 -10.11 2.28 -4.25
CA ARG A 25 -11.42 1.92 -3.68
C ARG A 25 -12.37 3.11 -3.56
N MET A 26 -11.83 4.33 -3.41
CA MET A 26 -12.60 5.57 -3.47
C MET A 26 -13.01 5.98 -4.89
N GLY A 27 -12.60 5.23 -5.93
CA GLY A 27 -13.00 5.46 -7.32
C GLY A 27 -12.03 6.33 -8.12
N HIS A 28 -10.88 6.71 -7.56
CA HIS A 28 -9.87 7.47 -8.29
C HIS A 28 -9.06 6.58 -9.24
N SER A 29 -8.57 7.20 -10.31
CA SER A 29 -7.54 6.64 -11.18
C SER A 29 -6.18 6.69 -10.48
N VAL A 30 -5.60 5.52 -10.17
CA VAL A 30 -4.36 5.39 -9.40
C VAL A 30 -3.29 4.63 -10.18
N ALA A 31 -2.06 5.16 -10.18
CA ALA A 31 -0.87 4.42 -10.60
C ALA A 31 0.03 4.13 -9.39
N MET A 32 0.59 2.93 -9.31
CA MET A 32 1.69 2.61 -8.40
C MET A 32 2.98 2.43 -9.20
N ILE A 33 4.02 3.16 -8.82
CA ILE A 33 5.36 3.02 -9.39
C ILE A 33 6.26 2.38 -8.34
N THR A 34 6.96 1.32 -8.71
CA THR A 34 7.90 0.63 -7.81
C THR A 34 9.13 0.18 -8.57
N MET A 35 10.28 0.13 -7.89
CA MET A 35 11.56 -0.27 -8.50
C MET A 35 11.59 -1.75 -8.89
N SER A 36 10.84 -2.60 -8.18
CA SER A 36 10.72 -4.02 -8.48
C SER A 36 9.33 -4.52 -8.15
N LYS A 37 8.63 -5.06 -9.15
CA LYS A 37 7.32 -5.69 -8.97
C LYS A 37 7.39 -6.92 -8.06
N ALA A 38 8.52 -7.63 -8.08
CA ALA A 38 8.74 -8.81 -7.23
C ALA A 38 8.93 -8.46 -5.75
N ALA A 39 9.19 -7.20 -5.43
CA ALA A 39 9.40 -6.72 -4.05
C ALA A 39 8.17 -6.02 -3.45
N ILE A 40 7.03 -6.01 -4.16
CA ILE A 40 5.78 -5.43 -3.64
C ILE A 40 5.37 -6.18 -2.38
N GLY A 41 5.12 -5.45 -1.28
CA GLY A 41 4.69 -6.02 0.00
C GLY A 41 5.77 -6.80 0.75
N ARG A 42 7.05 -6.64 0.40
CA ARG A 42 8.15 -7.36 1.06
C ARG A 42 8.28 -6.95 2.53
N MET A 43 8.23 -7.94 3.43
CA MET A 43 8.60 -7.78 4.84
C MET A 43 10.12 -7.82 4.97
N SER A 44 10.76 -6.65 5.05
CA SER A 44 12.22 -6.50 5.05
C SER A 44 12.90 -6.75 6.39
N CYS A 45 12.15 -6.77 7.48
CA CYS A 45 12.66 -6.93 8.83
C CYS A 45 12.25 -8.30 9.38
N ASN A 46 11.15 -8.37 10.11
CA ASN A 46 10.65 -9.57 10.75
C ASN A 46 9.40 -10.12 10.03
N PRO A 47 9.21 -11.45 9.99
CA PRO A 47 8.04 -12.08 9.36
C PRO A 47 6.84 -12.09 10.33
N ALA A 48 6.47 -10.93 10.86
CA ALA A 48 5.37 -10.81 11.81
C ALA A 48 4.57 -9.52 11.61
N VAL A 49 3.26 -9.61 11.77
CA VAL A 49 2.29 -8.51 11.69
C VAL A 49 1.57 -8.40 13.03
N GLY A 50 1.41 -7.19 13.55
CA GLY A 50 0.77 -6.95 14.84
C GLY A 50 1.72 -6.93 16.05
N GLY A 51 1.20 -7.30 17.22
CA GLY A 51 1.82 -7.11 18.54
C GLY A 51 1.03 -6.13 19.41
N LEU A 52 1.48 -5.86 20.64
CA LEU A 52 0.76 -5.04 21.63
C LEU A 52 0.21 -3.72 21.07
N ALA A 53 1.04 -2.93 20.37
CA ALA A 53 0.62 -1.67 19.77
C ALA A 53 0.19 -1.84 18.30
N LYS A 54 0.96 -2.60 17.50
CA LYS A 54 0.72 -2.72 16.06
C LYS A 54 -0.52 -3.54 15.73
N GLY A 55 -0.99 -4.39 16.64
CA GLY A 55 -2.22 -5.19 16.45
C GLY A 55 -3.46 -4.31 16.38
N GLN A 56 -3.53 -3.27 17.22
CA GLN A 56 -4.61 -2.28 17.15
C GLN A 56 -4.58 -1.54 15.81
N LEU A 57 -3.39 -1.10 15.35
CA LEU A 57 -3.26 -0.45 14.05
C LEU A 57 -3.71 -1.35 12.89
N VAL A 58 -3.47 -2.65 12.95
CA VAL A 58 -3.92 -3.59 11.92
C VAL A 58 -5.45 -3.69 11.91
N VAL A 59 -6.09 -3.74 13.08
CA VAL A 59 -7.56 -3.74 13.19
C VAL A 59 -8.15 -2.41 12.70
N GLU A 60 -7.51 -1.28 13.02
CA GLU A 60 -7.93 0.04 12.55
C GLU A 60 -7.81 0.20 11.03
N ILE A 61 -6.83 -0.46 10.40
CA ILE A 61 -6.68 -0.48 8.93
C ILE A 61 -7.73 -1.39 8.27
N ASP A 62 -8.13 -2.47 8.93
CA ASP A 62 -9.15 -3.41 8.44
C ASP A 62 -10.59 -2.87 8.55
N SER A 63 -10.86 -2.07 9.58
CA SER A 63 -12.19 -1.51 9.93
C SER A 63 -12.68 -0.45 8.95
#